data_AF-A0A517NH19-F1
#
_entry.id   AF-A0A517NH19-F1
#
_cell.length_a   1.000
_cell.length_b   1.000
_cell.length_c   1.000
_cell.angle_alpha   90.00
_cell.angle_beta   90.00
_cell.angle_gamma   90.00
#
_symmetry.space_group_name_H-M   'P 1'
#
loop_
_entity.id
_entity.type
_entity.pdbx_description
1 polymer ?
#
loop_
_entity_poly.entity_id
_entity_poly.type
_entity_poly.pdbx_seq_one_letter_code
_entity_poly.pdbx_strand_id
1 'polypeptide(L)'
;MLRFALPLVGFVLVATSLADDAAEDAVLAKLGGGQLAKTFQVQVSDPDGNPIDGVTVTPWALRSSQGHGRWSGGDDLAEMPPQPVTTGPDGIATIRYPFYRDVNERTRTFSVSAILSHPDFTIDDSVHIDVPLLDDGPHKIEMSHAASISLIPLSSSPDFHIDQVYVVSSDRISSRNELPIILGRRDRRVTAVTGETLTLTLQLEPTGIETLGEYDKLAGIVFGCSTREGKQICALPEVREKMDAFARRLREADNPRDPAVLAEAFAVVAEAFDRADDLGEAAKWRVKADAEKAKLQHPTETTQSR
;
A
#
# COMPACT_ATOMS: atom_id res chain seq x y z
N MET A 1 36.32 45.92 -58.41
CA MET A 1 36.12 45.87 -56.95
C MET A 1 34.69 45.42 -56.69
N LEU A 2 34.52 44.17 -56.28
CA LEU A 2 33.22 43.52 -56.04
C LEU A 2 32.82 43.78 -54.59
N ARG A 3 31.64 44.36 -54.32
CA ARG A 3 31.06 44.47 -52.97
C ARG A 3 29.83 43.57 -52.90
N PHE A 4 29.93 42.52 -52.10
CA PHE A 4 28.84 41.65 -51.70
C PHE A 4 27.96 42.38 -50.68
N ALA A 5 26.64 42.35 -50.88
CA ALA A 5 25.64 42.68 -49.86
C ALA A 5 25.01 41.38 -49.37
N LEU A 6 25.17 41.07 -48.08
CA LEU A 6 24.43 40.00 -47.40
C LEU A 6 23.10 40.56 -46.88
N PRO A 7 21.98 39.80 -46.96
CA PRO A 7 20.77 40.13 -46.22
C PRO A 7 20.88 39.60 -44.77
N LEU A 8 20.72 40.50 -43.80
CA LEU A 8 20.58 40.15 -42.39
C LEU A 8 19.13 39.68 -42.17
N VAL A 9 18.91 38.37 -42.11
CA VAL A 9 17.64 37.78 -41.69
C VAL A 9 17.58 37.85 -40.17
N GLY A 10 16.75 38.75 -39.64
CA GLY A 10 16.45 38.83 -38.21
C GLY A 10 15.51 37.71 -37.79
N PHE A 11 16.03 36.74 -37.03
CA PHE A 11 15.21 35.84 -36.23
C PHE A 11 14.73 36.59 -34.99
N VAL A 12 13.44 36.93 -34.93
CA VAL A 12 12.79 37.32 -33.67
C VAL A 12 12.31 36.04 -33.00
N LEU A 13 12.99 35.64 -31.92
CA LEU A 13 12.49 34.60 -31.02
C LEU A 13 11.31 35.17 -30.23
N VAL A 14 10.11 34.64 -30.45
CA VAL A 14 8.94 34.86 -29.59
C VAL A 14 9.01 33.85 -28.46
N ALA A 15 9.49 34.29 -27.29
CA ALA A 15 9.52 33.51 -26.06
C ALA A 15 9.02 34.35 -24.87
N THR A 16 7.85 34.98 -25.00
CA THR A 16 7.36 35.99 -24.04
C THR A 16 6.02 35.67 -23.36
N SER A 17 5.27 34.60 -23.71
CA SER A 17 3.93 34.41 -23.12
C SER A 17 3.93 33.91 -21.68
N LEU A 18 4.76 32.92 -21.33
CA LEU A 18 4.72 32.30 -19.98
C LEU A 18 5.26 33.17 -18.84
N ALA A 19 6.08 34.18 -19.16
CA ALA A 19 6.65 35.08 -18.16
C ALA A 19 5.66 36.17 -17.72
N ASP A 20 4.69 36.52 -18.58
CA ASP A 20 3.73 37.60 -18.36
C ASP A 20 2.65 37.17 -17.35
N ASP A 21 2.04 36.00 -17.56
CA ASP A 21 0.98 35.45 -16.70
C ASP A 21 1.43 35.33 -15.24
N ALA A 22 2.66 34.88 -15.04
CA ALA A 22 3.17 34.63 -13.72
C ALA A 22 3.49 35.91 -12.94
N ALA A 23 3.75 37.03 -13.64
CA ALA A 23 3.91 38.35 -13.04
C ALA A 23 2.56 38.95 -12.65
N GLU A 24 1.55 38.81 -13.53
CA GLU A 24 0.18 39.22 -13.24
C GLU A 24 -0.40 38.46 -12.03
N ASP A 25 -0.21 37.14 -11.98
CA ASP A 25 -0.63 36.32 -10.84
C ASP A 25 -0.01 36.77 -9.52
N ALA A 26 1.27 37.14 -9.54
CA ALA A 26 1.97 37.62 -8.36
C ALA A 26 1.43 38.98 -7.88
N VAL A 27 0.98 39.83 -8.80
CA VAL A 27 0.28 41.08 -8.48
C VAL A 27 -1.10 40.77 -7.88
N LEU A 28 -1.87 39.87 -8.50
CA LEU A 28 -3.18 39.45 -8.00
C LEU A 28 -3.10 38.81 -6.61
N ALA A 29 -2.13 37.94 -6.37
CA ALA A 29 -1.89 37.33 -5.06
C ALA A 29 -1.60 38.39 -3.99
N LYS A 30 -0.80 39.41 -4.30
CA LYS A 30 -0.53 40.52 -3.37
C LYS A 30 -1.79 41.35 -3.07
N LEU A 31 -2.64 41.58 -4.08
CA LEU A 31 -3.91 42.29 -3.89
C LEU A 31 -4.91 41.46 -3.08
N GLY A 32 -4.85 40.13 -3.17
CA GLY A 32 -5.71 39.17 -2.48
C GLY A 32 -5.28 38.77 -1.07
N GLY A 33 -4.25 39.41 -0.49
CA GLY A 33 -3.80 39.13 0.88
C GLY A 33 -2.63 38.15 1.01
N GLY A 34 -1.95 37.82 -0.10
CA GLY A 34 -0.71 37.02 -0.10
C GLY A 34 -0.82 35.70 -0.85
N GLN A 35 -2.02 35.13 -0.95
CA GLN A 35 -2.31 33.89 -1.66
C GLN A 35 -3.29 34.12 -2.81
N LEU A 36 -3.10 33.40 -3.92
CA LEU A 36 -4.02 33.34 -5.05
C LEU A 36 -4.52 31.91 -5.21
N ALA A 37 -5.82 31.71 -5.34
CA ALA A 37 -6.38 30.42 -5.71
C ALA A 37 -6.57 30.34 -7.22
N LYS A 38 -6.08 29.26 -7.82
CA LYS A 38 -6.27 28.92 -9.22
C LYS A 38 -7.12 27.68 -9.36
N THR A 39 -7.64 27.45 -10.56
CA THR A 39 -8.41 26.26 -10.89
C THR A 39 -7.88 25.60 -12.16
N PHE A 40 -8.09 24.31 -12.27
CA PHE A 40 -7.94 23.54 -13.52
C PHE A 40 -9.00 22.44 -13.56
N GLN A 41 -9.26 21.90 -14.73
CA GLN A 41 -10.22 20.81 -14.92
C GLN A 41 -9.49 19.48 -15.10
N VAL A 42 -10.12 18.42 -14.59
CA VAL A 42 -9.78 17.03 -14.93
C VAL A 42 -10.96 16.40 -15.64
N GLN A 43 -10.68 15.49 -16.57
CA GLN A 43 -11.67 14.64 -17.21
C GLN A 43 -11.30 13.19 -16.93
N VAL A 44 -12.20 12.46 -16.27
CA VAL A 44 -12.00 11.07 -15.87
C VAL A 44 -12.81 10.16 -16.78
N SER A 45 -12.15 9.16 -17.36
CA SER A 45 -12.77 8.18 -18.26
C SER A 45 -12.41 6.74 -17.91
N ASP A 46 -13.24 5.81 -18.38
CA ASP A 46 -12.95 4.38 -18.38
C ASP A 46 -12.01 3.99 -19.53
N PRO A 47 -11.57 2.71 -19.64
CA PRO A 47 -10.66 2.27 -20.71
C PRO A 47 -11.29 2.30 -22.13
N ASP A 48 -12.62 2.39 -22.23
CA ASP A 48 -13.34 2.54 -23.49
C ASP A 48 -13.47 4.03 -23.90
N GLY A 49 -13.01 4.94 -23.04
CA GLY A 49 -13.07 6.39 -23.24
C GLY A 49 -14.41 7.02 -22.84
N ASN A 50 -15.30 6.29 -22.15
CA ASN A 50 -16.54 6.86 -21.65
C ASN A 50 -16.27 7.67 -20.37
N PRO A 51 -16.95 8.80 -20.17
CA PRO A 51 -16.81 9.59 -18.94
C PRO A 51 -17.33 8.83 -17.71
N ILE A 52 -16.64 8.96 -16.57
CA ILE A 52 -17.05 8.35 -15.30
C ILE A 52 -17.65 9.44 -14.38
N ASP A 53 -18.94 9.32 -14.09
CA ASP A 53 -19.68 10.14 -13.11
C ASP A 53 -19.36 9.69 -11.67
N GLY A 54 -19.41 10.62 -10.69
CA GLY A 54 -19.32 10.26 -9.28
C GLY A 54 -17.91 9.94 -8.75
N VAL A 55 -16.84 10.14 -9.52
CA VAL A 55 -15.46 9.95 -9.05
C VAL A 55 -15.10 11.06 -8.07
N THR A 56 -14.70 10.69 -6.85
CA THR A 56 -14.20 11.66 -5.87
C THR A 56 -12.71 11.89 -6.10
N VAL A 57 -12.36 13.10 -6.55
CA VAL A 57 -10.99 13.56 -6.76
C VAL A 57 -10.55 14.37 -5.54
N THR A 58 -9.58 13.83 -4.80
CA THR A 58 -9.05 14.43 -3.57
C THR A 58 -7.62 14.90 -3.78
N PRO A 59 -7.39 16.21 -3.96
CA PRO A 59 -6.04 16.76 -3.92
C PRO A 59 -5.41 16.49 -2.56
N TRP A 60 -4.12 16.11 -2.52
CA TRP A 60 -3.49 15.72 -1.26
C TRP A 60 -2.04 16.19 -1.10
N ALA A 61 -1.39 16.61 -2.19
CA ALA A 61 -0.04 17.16 -2.12
C ALA A 61 0.19 18.25 -3.18
N LEU A 62 1.12 19.14 -2.85
CA LEU A 62 1.62 20.18 -3.73
C LEU A 62 3.10 19.93 -3.99
N ARG A 63 3.52 20.08 -5.24
CA ARG A 63 4.92 20.03 -5.64
C ARG A 63 5.40 21.41 -6.03
N SER A 64 6.64 21.70 -5.64
CA SER A 64 7.30 22.98 -5.83
C SER A 64 8.79 22.76 -6.07
N SER A 65 9.53 23.81 -6.45
CA SER A 65 10.97 23.71 -6.72
C SER A 65 11.79 23.20 -5.53
N GLN A 66 11.18 23.18 -4.33
CA GLN A 66 11.77 22.69 -3.09
C GLN A 66 11.38 21.24 -2.75
N GLY A 67 10.63 20.56 -3.63
CA GLY A 67 10.25 19.15 -3.49
C GLY A 67 8.76 18.91 -3.30
N HIS A 68 8.45 17.78 -2.66
CA HIS A 68 7.10 17.27 -2.47
C HIS A 68 6.63 17.52 -1.04
N GLY A 69 5.53 18.25 -0.87
CA GLY A 69 4.93 18.55 0.43
C GLY A 69 3.49 18.05 0.51
N ARG A 70 3.13 17.44 1.65
CA ARG A 70 1.74 17.05 1.90
C ARG A 70 0.89 18.31 2.00
N TRP A 71 -0.23 18.32 1.30
CA TRP A 71 -1.20 19.40 1.36
C TRP A 71 -2.19 19.13 2.50
N SER A 72 -1.70 19.08 3.74
CA SER A 72 -2.58 18.84 4.90
C SER A 72 -3.26 20.11 5.36
N GLY A 73 -4.50 19.99 5.87
CA GLY A 73 -5.13 21.05 6.68
C GLY A 73 -4.31 21.26 7.96
N GLY A 74 -3.37 22.20 7.91
CA GLY A 74 -2.38 22.46 8.96
C GLY A 74 -0.93 22.56 8.48
N ASP A 75 -0.64 22.38 7.19
CA ASP A 75 0.62 22.87 6.61
C ASP A 75 0.39 24.36 6.29
N ASP A 76 0.73 25.24 7.25
CA ASP A 76 0.42 26.68 7.26
C ASP A 76 0.97 27.46 6.05
N LEU A 77 1.77 26.82 5.20
CA LEU A 77 2.51 27.45 4.11
C LEU A 77 1.62 27.86 2.94
N ALA A 78 0.56 27.09 2.66
CA ALA A 78 -0.30 27.33 1.50
C ALA A 78 -1.61 28.08 1.81
N GLU A 79 -1.93 28.32 3.09
CA GLU A 79 -3.13 29.03 3.61
C GLU A 79 -4.51 28.54 3.09
N MET A 80 -4.55 27.51 2.26
CA MET A 80 -5.76 26.94 1.66
C MET A 80 -5.72 25.42 1.81
N PRO A 81 -6.70 24.78 2.46
CA PRO A 81 -6.74 23.32 2.56
C PRO A 81 -7.14 22.67 1.22
N PRO A 82 -6.79 21.41 0.97
CA PRO A 82 -7.32 20.68 -0.16
C PRO A 82 -8.83 20.49 0.00
N GLN A 83 -9.56 20.56 -1.10
CA GLN A 83 -11.00 20.30 -1.13
C GLN A 83 -11.28 19.15 -2.12
N PRO A 84 -11.86 18.04 -1.65
CA PRO A 84 -12.36 17.00 -2.55
C PRO A 84 -13.45 17.54 -3.46
N VAL A 85 -13.45 17.08 -4.71
CA VAL A 85 -14.47 17.39 -5.72
C VAL A 85 -14.94 16.11 -6.38
N THR A 86 -16.16 16.11 -6.91
CA THR A 86 -16.76 14.93 -7.56
C THR A 86 -16.98 15.21 -9.03
N THR A 87 -16.68 14.25 -9.91
CA THR A 87 -17.00 14.38 -11.34
C THR A 87 -18.50 14.38 -11.59
N GLY A 88 -18.93 15.12 -12.60
CA GLY A 88 -20.31 15.07 -13.10
C GLY A 88 -20.52 14.03 -14.21
N PRO A 89 -21.70 14.03 -14.88
CA PRO A 89 -22.03 13.07 -15.93
C PRO A 89 -21.13 13.09 -17.17
N ASP A 90 -20.37 14.17 -17.37
CA ASP A 90 -19.36 14.34 -18.42
C ASP A 90 -17.95 13.89 -17.99
N GLY A 91 -17.82 13.35 -16.77
CA GLY A 91 -16.56 12.93 -16.18
C GLY A 91 -15.67 14.11 -15.76
N ILE A 92 -16.19 15.34 -15.72
CA ILE A 92 -15.40 16.53 -15.45
C ILE A 92 -15.50 16.93 -13.98
N ALA A 93 -14.36 17.26 -13.38
CA ALA A 93 -14.28 17.94 -12.08
C ALA A 93 -13.35 19.14 -12.17
N THR A 94 -13.68 20.22 -11.44
CA THR A 94 -12.82 21.42 -11.35
C THR A 94 -12.09 21.44 -10.01
N ILE A 95 -10.77 21.35 -10.04
CA ILE A 95 -9.92 21.37 -8.86
C ILE A 95 -9.45 22.79 -8.62
N ARG A 96 -9.53 23.24 -7.37
CA ARG A 96 -8.97 24.51 -6.90
C ARG A 96 -7.65 24.24 -6.17
N TYR A 97 -6.61 25.02 -6.42
CA TYR A 97 -5.28 24.85 -5.82
C TYR A 97 -4.60 26.22 -5.55
N PRO A 98 -3.66 26.28 -4.59
CA PRO A 98 -3.00 27.53 -4.24
C PRO A 98 -1.85 27.79 -5.21
N PHE A 99 -1.77 29.02 -5.71
CA PHE A 99 -0.71 29.45 -6.63
C PHE A 99 0.66 29.35 -5.96
N TYR A 100 0.75 29.73 -4.69
CA TYR A 100 1.94 29.53 -3.86
C TYR A 100 1.77 28.31 -2.97
N ARG A 101 2.74 27.40 -3.02
CA ARG A 101 2.91 26.34 -2.03
C ARG A 101 3.36 26.91 -0.69
N ASP A 102 4.18 27.96 -0.73
CA ASP A 102 4.63 28.71 0.43
C ASP A 102 4.49 30.22 0.15
N VAL A 103 3.55 30.87 0.84
CA VAL A 103 3.27 32.31 0.67
C VAL A 103 4.45 33.17 1.15
N ASN A 104 5.14 32.76 2.22
CA ASN A 104 6.23 33.52 2.84
C ASN A 104 7.48 33.49 1.95
N GLU A 105 7.81 32.32 1.43
CA GLU A 105 8.96 32.13 0.52
C GLU A 105 8.61 32.45 -0.93
N ARG A 106 7.32 32.66 -1.25
CA ARG A 106 6.75 32.82 -2.60
C ARG A 106 7.11 31.67 -3.53
N THR A 107 7.20 30.47 -2.97
CA THR A 107 7.48 29.26 -3.74
C THR A 107 6.21 28.83 -4.47
N ARG A 108 6.26 28.82 -5.80
CA ARG A 108 5.11 28.49 -6.65
C ARG A 108 4.80 26.99 -6.63
N THR A 109 3.51 26.67 -6.72
CA THR A 109 3.04 25.33 -7.04
C THR A 109 3.26 25.08 -8.53
N PHE A 110 3.91 23.98 -8.89
CA PHE A 110 4.01 23.54 -10.28
C PHE A 110 3.29 22.23 -10.56
N SER A 111 2.90 21.47 -9.53
CA SER A 111 2.11 20.25 -9.72
C SER A 111 1.24 19.97 -8.49
N VAL A 112 0.06 19.41 -8.73
CA VAL A 112 -0.91 18.99 -7.73
C VAL A 112 -1.05 17.47 -7.82
N SER A 113 -0.88 16.78 -6.69
CA SER A 113 -1.15 15.35 -6.60
C SER A 113 -2.58 15.11 -6.14
N ALA A 114 -3.30 14.21 -6.80
CA ALA A 114 -4.67 13.85 -6.46
C ALA A 114 -4.83 12.33 -6.32
N ILE A 115 -5.64 11.91 -5.34
CA ILE A 115 -6.13 10.54 -5.19
C ILE A 115 -7.56 10.51 -5.75
N LEU A 116 -7.89 9.45 -6.48
CA LEU A 116 -9.21 9.22 -7.04
C LEU A 116 -9.86 8.03 -6.34
N SER A 117 -11.16 8.14 -6.04
CA SER A 117 -11.93 7.07 -5.43
C SER A 117 -13.28 6.92 -6.13
N HIS A 118 -13.63 5.69 -6.49
CA HIS A 118 -14.90 5.30 -7.09
C HIS A 118 -15.19 3.82 -6.73
N PRO A 119 -16.45 3.40 -6.54
CA PRO A 119 -16.79 2.00 -6.23
C PRO A 119 -16.36 1.01 -7.32
N ASP A 120 -16.57 1.37 -8.59
CA ASP A 120 -16.38 0.46 -9.73
C ASP A 120 -15.08 0.71 -10.54
N PHE A 121 -14.27 1.69 -10.15
CA PHE A 121 -13.06 2.07 -10.88
C PHE A 121 -11.91 2.37 -9.92
N THR A 122 -10.68 2.09 -10.35
CA THR A 122 -9.45 2.29 -9.59
C THR A 122 -8.35 2.88 -10.47
N ILE A 123 -7.34 3.45 -9.81
CA ILE A 123 -6.07 3.84 -10.40
C ILE A 123 -4.93 3.23 -9.57
N ASP A 124 -3.77 2.99 -10.18
CA ASP A 124 -2.65 2.33 -9.51
C ASP A 124 -2.07 3.15 -8.35
N ASP A 125 -2.03 4.48 -8.51
CA ASP A 125 -1.48 5.43 -7.54
C ASP A 125 -2.12 6.81 -7.74
N SER A 126 -1.70 7.79 -6.94
CA SER A 126 -2.05 9.19 -7.15
C SER A 126 -1.57 9.72 -8.50
N VAL A 127 -2.37 10.63 -9.06
CA VAL A 127 -2.04 11.34 -10.31
C VAL A 127 -1.29 12.62 -9.96
N HIS A 128 -0.22 12.91 -10.68
CA HIS A 128 0.51 14.17 -10.58
C HIS A 128 0.19 15.05 -11.78
N ILE A 129 -0.40 16.22 -11.51
CA ILE A 129 -0.93 17.10 -12.55
C ILE A 129 -0.12 18.38 -12.54
N ASP A 130 0.63 18.63 -13.60
CA ASP A 130 1.40 19.88 -13.73
C ASP A 130 0.46 21.08 -13.86
N VAL A 131 0.80 22.17 -13.18
CA VAL A 131 0.01 23.41 -13.14
C VAL A 131 0.91 24.64 -13.36
N PRO A 132 0.44 25.67 -14.11
CA PRO A 132 -0.80 25.65 -14.90
C PRO A 132 -0.74 24.60 -16.01
N LEU A 133 -1.91 24.16 -16.49
CA LEU A 133 -1.97 23.25 -17.62
C LEU A 133 -1.34 23.92 -18.86
N LEU A 134 -0.61 23.14 -19.66
CA LEU A 134 -0.01 23.63 -20.89
C LEU A 134 -1.05 23.88 -21.98
N ASP A 135 -2.17 23.17 -21.91
CA ASP A 135 -3.29 23.26 -22.84
C ASP A 135 -4.52 23.82 -22.12
N ASP A 136 -5.42 24.49 -22.87
CA ASP A 136 -6.67 25.04 -22.36
C ASP A 136 -7.74 23.96 -22.02
N GLY A 137 -7.42 22.68 -22.27
CA GLY A 137 -8.32 21.55 -22.04
C GLY A 137 -8.20 20.92 -20.65
N PRO A 138 -9.14 20.05 -20.27
CA PRO A 138 -9.04 19.29 -19.03
C PRO A 138 -7.86 18.31 -19.08
N HIS A 139 -7.21 18.10 -17.93
CA HIS A 139 -6.23 17.02 -17.78
C HIS A 139 -6.94 15.67 -17.79
N LYS A 140 -6.56 14.79 -18.72
CA LYS A 140 -7.22 13.50 -18.93
C LYS A 140 -6.66 12.46 -17.98
N ILE A 141 -7.55 11.74 -17.30
CA ILE A 141 -7.22 10.65 -16.37
C ILE A 141 -8.04 9.43 -16.78
N GLU A 142 -7.37 8.34 -17.10
CA GLU A 142 -8.02 7.05 -17.35
C GLU A 142 -7.99 6.21 -16.07
N MET A 143 -9.14 5.67 -15.66
CA MET A 143 -9.24 4.72 -14.56
C MET A 143 -9.57 3.32 -15.09
N SER A 144 -9.01 2.30 -14.45
CA SER A 144 -9.31 0.90 -14.76
C SER A 144 -10.54 0.43 -13.99
N HIS A 145 -11.30 -0.53 -14.51
CA HIS A 145 -12.35 -1.19 -13.73
C HIS A 145 -11.77 -1.75 -12.43
N ALA A 146 -12.39 -1.44 -11.30
CA ALA A 146 -12.02 -2.02 -10.03
C ALA A 146 -12.30 -3.53 -10.06
N ALA A 147 -11.42 -4.31 -9.44
CA ALA A 147 -11.76 -5.68 -9.14
C ALA A 147 -12.76 -5.71 -7.97
N SER A 148 -13.74 -6.61 -8.05
CA SER A 148 -14.69 -6.81 -6.96
C SER A 148 -14.23 -7.96 -6.07
N ILE A 149 -14.18 -7.73 -4.76
CA ILE A 149 -13.91 -8.79 -3.78
C ILE A 149 -15.21 -9.11 -3.05
N SER A 150 -15.69 -10.34 -3.21
CA SER A 150 -16.83 -10.85 -2.44
C SER A 150 -16.32 -11.72 -1.30
N LEU A 151 -16.65 -11.33 -0.06
CA LEU A 151 -16.23 -12.04 1.15
C LEU A 151 -17.39 -12.86 1.68
N ILE A 152 -17.22 -14.18 1.73
CA ILE A 152 -18.21 -15.09 2.31
C ILE A 152 -17.66 -15.58 3.65
N PRO A 153 -18.23 -15.13 4.79
CA PRO A 153 -17.82 -15.62 6.10
C PRO A 153 -18.28 -17.08 6.26
N LEU A 154 -17.39 -17.97 6.71
CA LEU A 154 -17.76 -19.33 7.12
C LEU A 154 -18.16 -19.45 8.59
N SER A 155 -18.02 -18.36 9.33
CA SER A 155 -18.35 -18.35 10.75
C SER A 155 -19.85 -18.55 10.94
N SER A 156 -20.23 -19.63 11.64
CA SER A 156 -21.55 -19.80 12.23
C SER A 156 -21.70 -19.02 13.55
N SER A 157 -20.74 -18.16 13.89
CA SER A 157 -20.83 -17.35 15.10
C SER A 157 -22.01 -16.39 14.96
N PRO A 158 -22.96 -16.40 15.91
CA PRO A 158 -24.09 -15.48 15.90
C PRO A 158 -23.66 -14.00 16.03
N ASP A 159 -22.40 -13.75 16.41
CA ASP A 159 -21.85 -12.41 16.65
C ASP A 159 -21.00 -11.87 15.48
N PHE A 160 -20.93 -12.60 14.35
CA PHE A 160 -20.23 -12.13 13.16
C PHE A 160 -21.13 -11.20 12.33
N HIS A 161 -20.60 -10.01 12.01
CA HIS A 161 -21.25 -9.05 11.13
C HIS A 161 -20.27 -8.59 10.04
N ILE A 162 -20.75 -8.41 8.80
CA ILE A 162 -19.89 -8.09 7.64
C ILE A 162 -19.18 -6.73 7.76
N ASP A 163 -19.74 -5.81 8.54
CA ASP A 163 -19.15 -4.51 8.90
C ASP A 163 -17.91 -4.63 9.80
N GLN A 164 -17.63 -5.83 10.32
CA GLN A 164 -16.38 -6.13 11.03
C GLN A 164 -15.23 -6.48 10.08
N VAL A 165 -15.48 -6.64 8.78
CA VAL A 165 -14.45 -6.96 7.79
C VAL A 165 -13.94 -5.68 7.17
N TYR A 166 -12.69 -5.35 7.47
CA TYR A 166 -12.00 -4.18 6.94
C TYR A 166 -11.02 -4.65 5.86
N VAL A 167 -11.19 -4.16 4.64
CA VAL A 167 -10.17 -4.26 3.60
C VAL A 167 -9.15 -3.17 3.88
N VAL A 168 -7.96 -3.55 4.35
CA VAL A 168 -6.89 -2.60 4.67
C VAL A 168 -5.91 -2.53 3.49
N SER A 169 -5.95 -1.46 2.71
CA SER A 169 -4.76 -1.02 1.96
C SER A 169 -3.86 -0.29 2.96
N SER A 170 -2.74 -0.91 3.33
CA SER A 170 -1.75 -0.49 4.35
C SER A 170 -2.04 0.83 5.10
N ASP A 171 -2.68 0.75 6.27
CA ASP A 171 -2.16 1.21 7.57
C ASP A 171 -3.30 1.42 8.60
N ARG A 172 -3.13 0.74 9.75
CA ARG A 172 -3.91 0.74 11.02
C ARG A 172 -5.03 -0.29 11.18
N ILE A 173 -5.02 -0.94 12.35
CA ILE A 173 -5.89 -2.04 12.80
C ILE A 173 -6.48 -1.70 14.17
N SER A 174 -7.77 -1.97 14.35
CA SER A 174 -8.32 -2.53 15.59
C SER A 174 -9.61 -3.31 15.30
N SER A 175 -9.58 -4.64 15.35
CA SER A 175 -10.79 -5.50 15.30
C SER A 175 -10.71 -6.61 16.35
N ARG A 176 -11.88 -7.11 16.79
CA ARG A 176 -12.04 -8.16 17.83
C ARG A 176 -11.81 -9.60 17.31
N ASN A 177 -11.76 -9.76 15.99
CA ASN A 177 -11.46 -11.01 15.29
C ASN A 177 -10.29 -10.78 14.34
N GLU A 178 -9.46 -11.79 14.13
CA GLU A 178 -8.27 -11.77 13.27
C GLU A 178 -8.24 -12.98 12.32
N LEU A 179 -7.47 -12.88 11.23
CA LEU A 179 -7.18 -14.04 10.38
C LEU A 179 -6.29 -15.02 11.17
N PRO A 180 -6.52 -16.34 11.03
CA PRO A 180 -5.65 -17.34 11.63
C PRO A 180 -4.23 -17.16 11.11
N ILE A 181 -3.25 -17.38 11.99
CA ILE A 181 -1.85 -17.42 11.57
C ILE A 181 -1.67 -18.70 10.75
N ILE A 182 -1.27 -18.56 9.49
CA ILE A 182 -0.84 -19.66 8.65
C ILE A 182 0.61 -19.40 8.30
N LEU A 183 1.52 -20.26 8.77
CA LEU A 183 2.96 -20.12 8.51
C LEU A 183 3.56 -18.79 9.04
N GLY A 184 3.10 -18.31 10.20
CA GLY A 184 3.59 -17.07 10.79
C GLY A 184 3.05 -15.80 10.12
N ARG A 185 2.04 -15.94 9.24
CA ARG A 185 1.44 -14.85 8.47
C ARG A 185 -0.05 -14.77 8.68
N ARG A 186 -0.57 -13.53 8.73
CA ARG A 186 -2.01 -13.21 8.77
C ARG A 186 -2.49 -12.60 7.47
N ASP A 187 -1.66 -12.56 6.44
CA ASP A 187 -2.01 -12.09 5.10
C ASP A 187 -2.34 -13.26 4.18
N ARG A 188 -3.43 -13.13 3.42
CA ARG A 188 -3.72 -14.01 2.29
C ARG A 188 -3.44 -13.22 1.03
N ARG A 189 -2.36 -13.57 0.33
CA ARG A 189 -2.10 -12.99 -0.99
C ARG A 189 -3.16 -13.52 -1.95
N VAL A 190 -3.84 -12.60 -2.61
CA VAL A 190 -4.81 -12.89 -3.64
C VAL A 190 -4.45 -12.11 -4.89
N THR A 191 -4.66 -12.72 -6.06
CA THR A 191 -4.50 -12.02 -7.33
C THR A 191 -5.90 -11.72 -7.81
N ALA A 192 -6.22 -10.44 -7.92
CA ALA A 192 -7.46 -9.99 -8.51
C ALA A 192 -7.24 -9.72 -10.00
N VAL A 193 -8.25 -10.00 -10.82
CA VAL A 193 -8.25 -9.69 -12.25
C VAL A 193 -9.21 -8.54 -12.47
N THR A 194 -8.78 -7.53 -13.23
CA THR A 194 -9.59 -6.37 -13.61
C THR A 194 -10.95 -6.79 -14.16
N GLY A 195 -12.03 -6.23 -13.64
CA GLY A 195 -13.40 -6.51 -14.07
C GLY A 195 -13.97 -7.86 -13.61
N GLU A 196 -13.22 -8.69 -12.88
CA GLU A 196 -13.71 -9.96 -12.35
C GLU A 196 -14.07 -9.88 -10.86
N THR A 197 -15.02 -10.73 -10.44
CA THR A 197 -15.35 -10.92 -9.03
C THR A 197 -14.53 -12.07 -8.45
N LEU A 198 -13.63 -11.73 -7.53
CA LEU A 198 -12.91 -12.71 -6.73
C LEU A 198 -13.72 -13.05 -5.48
N THR A 199 -14.20 -14.29 -5.38
CA THR A 199 -14.85 -14.79 -4.17
C THR A 199 -13.82 -15.38 -3.23
N LEU A 200 -13.68 -14.81 -2.03
CA LEU A 200 -12.81 -15.31 -0.98
C LEU A 200 -13.62 -15.77 0.22
N THR A 201 -13.29 -16.98 0.64
CA THR A 201 -13.81 -17.56 1.87
C THR A 201 -12.76 -17.41 2.97
N LEU A 202 -13.10 -16.64 4.01
CA LEU A 202 -12.22 -16.36 5.13
C LEU A 202 -12.73 -17.08 6.38
N GLN A 203 -11.84 -17.82 7.02
CA GLN A 203 -12.02 -18.30 8.39
C GLN A 203 -11.37 -17.27 9.32
N LEU A 204 -12.09 -16.80 10.32
CA LEU A 204 -11.62 -15.83 11.30
C LEU A 204 -11.62 -16.45 12.70
N GLU A 205 -10.73 -15.98 13.57
CA GLU A 205 -10.61 -16.43 14.97
C GLU A 205 -10.71 -15.23 15.93
N PRO A 206 -11.22 -15.43 17.17
CA PRO A 206 -11.25 -14.37 18.17
C PRO A 206 -9.84 -13.90 18.52
N THR A 207 -9.65 -12.58 18.65
CA THR A 207 -8.34 -12.00 19.01
C THR A 207 -7.85 -12.54 20.35
N GLY A 208 -6.61 -13.03 20.40
CA GLY A 208 -6.01 -13.59 21.61
C GLY A 208 -6.42 -15.03 21.93
N ILE A 209 -7.35 -15.61 21.16
CA ILE A 209 -7.52 -17.08 21.10
C ILE A 209 -6.63 -17.55 19.96
N GLU A 210 -5.33 -17.49 20.23
CA GLU A 210 -4.33 -18.11 19.38
C GLU A 210 -4.58 -19.63 19.42
N THR A 211 -5.34 -20.19 18.46
CA THR A 211 -5.35 -21.65 18.21
C THR A 211 -4.06 -22.07 17.52
N LEU A 212 -2.93 -21.53 17.98
CA LEU A 212 -1.62 -21.86 17.46
C LEU A 212 -1.27 -23.25 17.95
N GLY A 213 -1.36 -24.23 17.04
CA GLY A 213 -0.63 -25.47 17.20
C GLY A 213 0.86 -25.18 17.35
N GLU A 214 1.61 -26.11 17.92
CA GLU A 214 3.09 -26.00 18.04
C GLU A 214 3.78 -25.67 16.70
N TYR A 215 3.10 -25.99 15.58
CA TYR A 215 3.42 -25.59 14.20
C TYR A 215 3.59 -24.08 13.98
N ASP A 216 2.70 -23.24 14.51
CA ASP A 216 2.74 -21.80 14.24
C ASP A 216 3.75 -21.07 15.13
N LYS A 217 4.06 -21.62 16.32
CA LYS A 217 5.19 -21.19 17.15
C LYS A 217 6.53 -21.44 16.44
N LEU A 218 6.65 -22.60 15.80
CA LEU A 218 7.78 -22.93 14.95
C LEU A 218 7.85 -22.02 13.73
N ALA A 219 6.73 -21.82 13.04
CA ALA A 219 6.66 -20.97 11.85
C ALA A 219 7.01 -19.52 12.15
N GLY A 220 6.59 -19.01 13.32
CA GLY A 220 7.03 -17.72 13.82
C GLY A 220 8.56 -17.61 13.89
N ILE A 221 9.24 -18.57 14.51
CA ILE A 221 10.71 -18.52 14.63
C ILE A 221 11.41 -18.73 13.29
N VAL A 222 10.89 -19.64 12.46
CA VAL A 222 11.51 -20.06 11.19
C VAL A 222 11.33 -19.04 10.08
N PHE A 223 10.16 -18.41 9.96
CA PHE A 223 9.84 -17.48 8.88
C PHE A 223 10.04 -16.02 9.27
N GLY A 224 10.67 -15.77 10.42
CA GLY A 224 11.01 -14.43 10.89
C GLY A 224 9.86 -13.76 11.63
N CYS A 225 9.66 -14.14 12.89
CA CYS A 225 8.71 -13.49 13.77
C CYS A 225 9.19 -12.09 14.07
N SER A 226 8.20 -11.20 14.10
CA SER A 226 8.25 -9.79 14.48
C SER A 226 8.71 -9.53 15.92
N THR A 227 8.84 -10.58 16.74
CA THR A 227 9.30 -10.50 18.14
C THR A 227 10.78 -10.11 18.22
N ARG A 228 11.13 -9.40 19.30
CA ARG A 228 12.49 -8.89 19.50
C ARG A 228 13.50 -10.03 19.64
N GLU A 229 13.09 -11.09 20.32
CA GLU A 229 13.86 -12.29 20.61
C GLU A 229 14.12 -13.08 19.32
N GLY A 230 13.08 -13.31 18.50
CA GLY A 230 13.23 -13.98 17.20
C GLY A 230 14.18 -13.25 16.25
N LYS A 231 14.14 -11.91 16.23
CA LYS A 231 15.08 -11.07 15.47
C LYS A 231 16.52 -11.18 15.98
N GLN A 232 16.73 -11.25 17.30
CA GLN A 232 18.06 -11.40 17.88
C GLN A 232 18.69 -12.76 17.54
N ILE A 233 17.89 -13.84 17.59
CA ILE A 233 18.35 -15.19 17.27
C ILE A 233 18.67 -15.31 15.78
N CYS A 234 17.81 -14.78 14.90
CA CYS A 234 18.03 -14.78 13.45
C CYS A 234 19.17 -13.83 13.01
N ALA A 235 19.71 -12.99 13.90
CA ALA A 235 20.89 -12.18 13.60
C ALA A 235 22.18 -13.01 13.63
N LEU A 236 22.18 -14.20 14.23
CA LEU A 236 23.31 -15.13 14.21
C LEU A 236 23.39 -15.81 12.83
N PRO A 237 24.48 -15.65 12.05
CA PRO A 237 24.56 -16.14 10.67
C PRO A 237 24.29 -17.65 10.53
N GLU A 238 24.83 -18.46 11.43
CA GLU A 238 24.64 -19.93 11.41
C GLU A 238 23.19 -20.34 11.68
N VAL A 239 22.51 -19.62 12.58
CA VAL A 239 21.10 -19.87 12.89
C VAL A 239 20.24 -19.47 11.71
N ARG A 240 20.53 -18.32 11.10
CA ARG A 240 19.82 -17.83 9.92
C ARG A 240 19.94 -18.78 8.74
N GLU A 241 21.14 -19.27 8.43
CA GLU A 241 21.34 -20.24 7.34
C GLU A 241 20.51 -21.51 7.54
N LYS A 242 20.49 -22.05 8.76
CA LYS A 242 19.68 -23.22 9.10
C LYS A 242 18.18 -22.94 9.05
N MET A 243 17.74 -21.78 9.53
CA MET A 243 16.33 -21.36 9.46
C MET A 243 15.89 -21.16 8.01
N ASP A 244 16.71 -20.54 7.15
CA ASP A 244 16.42 -20.35 5.73
C ASP A 244 16.36 -21.69 4.98
N ALA A 245 17.31 -22.60 5.25
CA ALA A 245 17.31 -23.95 4.68
C ALA A 245 16.10 -24.76 5.14
N PHE A 246 15.69 -24.64 6.40
CA PHE A 246 14.49 -25.28 6.93
C PHE A 246 13.21 -24.66 6.34
N ALA A 247 13.12 -23.33 6.28
CA ALA A 247 12.00 -22.60 5.68
C ALA A 247 11.77 -23.01 4.22
N ARG A 248 12.84 -23.24 3.45
CA ARG A 248 12.75 -23.78 2.09
C ARG A 248 12.16 -25.19 2.07
N ARG A 249 12.69 -26.11 2.89
CA ARG A 249 12.20 -27.50 2.95
C ARG A 249 10.75 -27.59 3.39
N LEU A 250 10.33 -26.76 4.34
CA LEU A 250 8.94 -26.72 4.77
C LEU A 250 7.99 -26.24 3.67
N ARG A 251 8.43 -25.31 2.81
CA ARG A 251 7.66 -24.89 1.61
C ARG A 251 7.59 -25.97 0.55
N GLU A 252 8.60 -26.83 0.47
CA GLU A 252 8.71 -27.92 -0.50
C GLU A 252 8.02 -29.22 -0.03
N ALA A 253 7.63 -29.31 1.25
CA ALA A 253 6.99 -30.49 1.80
C ALA A 253 5.52 -30.62 1.35
N ASP A 254 5.14 -31.81 0.87
CA ASP A 254 3.76 -32.13 0.46
C ASP A 254 2.75 -31.96 1.60
N ASN A 255 3.18 -32.25 2.84
CA ASN A 255 2.42 -31.98 4.05
C ASN A 255 3.34 -31.35 5.10
N PRO A 256 3.35 -30.02 5.23
CA PRO A 256 4.23 -29.35 6.19
C PRO A 256 3.83 -29.64 7.65
N ARG A 257 2.62 -30.14 7.90
CA ARG A 257 2.15 -30.56 9.24
C ARG A 257 2.47 -32.02 9.57
N ASP A 258 3.23 -32.72 8.73
CA ASP A 258 3.71 -34.06 9.03
C ASP A 258 4.53 -34.05 10.34
N PRO A 259 4.18 -34.88 11.34
CA PRO A 259 4.94 -34.97 12.59
C PRO A 259 6.44 -35.24 12.39
N ALA A 260 6.84 -35.93 11.32
CA ALA A 260 8.26 -36.14 11.01
C ALA A 260 8.95 -34.84 10.59
N VAL A 261 8.30 -34.04 9.74
CA VAL A 261 8.80 -32.73 9.30
C VAL A 261 8.89 -31.78 10.50
N LEU A 262 7.89 -31.81 11.40
CA LEU A 262 7.87 -30.99 12.60
C LEU A 262 8.90 -31.41 13.65
N ALA A 263 9.07 -32.70 13.89
CA ALA A 263 10.10 -33.23 14.77
C ALA A 263 11.49 -32.79 14.34
N GLU A 264 11.79 -32.87 13.05
CA GLU A 264 13.06 -32.41 12.50
C GLU A 264 13.22 -30.90 12.68
N ALA A 265 12.17 -30.14 12.39
CA ALA A 265 12.17 -28.69 12.54
C ALA A 265 12.53 -28.23 13.96
N PHE A 266 11.84 -28.80 14.96
CA PHE A 266 12.07 -28.49 16.36
C PHE A 266 13.49 -28.88 16.78
N ALA A 267 14.04 -29.96 16.25
CA ALA A 267 15.42 -30.37 16.51
C ALA A 267 16.44 -29.37 15.94
N VAL A 268 16.22 -28.85 14.73
CA VAL A 268 17.08 -27.83 14.12
C VAL A 268 17.06 -26.52 14.93
N VAL A 269 15.88 -26.10 15.39
CA VAL A 269 15.74 -24.92 16.26
C VAL A 269 16.44 -25.14 17.60
N ALA A 270 16.27 -26.32 18.20
CA ALA A 270 16.95 -26.67 19.44
C ALA A 270 18.48 -26.61 19.31
N GLU A 271 19.03 -27.16 18.22
CA GLU A 271 20.47 -27.12 17.95
C GLU A 271 20.98 -25.69 17.74
N ALA A 272 20.17 -24.82 17.11
CA ALA A 272 20.51 -23.41 16.95
C ALA A 272 20.63 -22.69 18.31
N PHE A 273 19.69 -22.91 19.23
CA PHE A 273 19.77 -22.35 20.59
C PHE A 273 20.92 -22.92 21.41
N ASP A 274 21.20 -24.22 21.26
CA ASP A 274 22.31 -24.89 21.95
C ASP A 274 23.66 -24.28 21.57
N ARG A 275 23.87 -23.99 20.27
CA ARG A 275 25.07 -23.30 19.78
C ARG A 275 25.17 -21.84 20.21
N ALA A 276 24.04 -21.20 20.49
CA ALA A 276 23.97 -19.84 21.03
C ALA A 276 24.16 -19.80 22.57
N ASP A 277 24.46 -20.94 23.20
CA ASP A 277 24.61 -21.11 24.66
C ASP A 277 23.31 -20.82 25.45
N ASP A 278 22.14 -20.89 24.79
CA ASP A 278 20.82 -20.83 25.43
C ASP A 278 20.27 -22.24 25.66
N LEU A 279 20.89 -22.94 26.62
CA LEU A 279 20.56 -24.32 26.96
C LEU A 279 19.11 -24.49 27.44
N GLY A 280 18.56 -23.46 28.07
CA GLY A 280 17.19 -23.46 28.60
C GLY A 280 16.16 -23.47 27.48
N GLU A 281 16.36 -22.64 26.47
CA GLU A 281 15.49 -22.62 25.30
C GLU A 281 15.70 -23.87 24.44
N ALA A 282 16.96 -24.28 24.21
CA ALA A 282 17.29 -25.52 23.50
C ALA A 282 16.56 -26.74 24.09
N ALA A 283 16.52 -26.87 25.43
CA ALA A 283 15.81 -27.96 26.10
C ALA A 283 14.31 -27.96 25.82
N LYS A 284 13.65 -26.79 25.82
CA LYS A 284 12.21 -26.68 25.49
C LYS A 284 11.93 -27.16 24.07
N TRP A 285 12.78 -26.79 23.11
CA TRP A 285 12.64 -27.22 21.72
C TRP A 285 12.92 -28.71 21.51
N ARG A 286 13.88 -29.29 22.25
CA ARG A 286 14.11 -30.75 22.25
C ARG A 286 12.88 -31.51 22.74
N VAL A 287 12.25 -31.06 23.83
CA VAL A 287 11.02 -31.68 24.35
C VAL A 287 9.91 -31.69 23.30
N LYS A 288 9.76 -30.59 22.54
CA LYS A 288 8.79 -30.53 21.43
C LYS A 288 9.15 -31.47 20.28
N ALA A 289 10.42 -31.51 19.89
CA ALA A 289 10.91 -32.44 18.87
C ALA A 289 10.62 -33.89 19.24
N ASP A 290 10.87 -34.28 20.49
CA ASP A 290 10.64 -35.63 20.99
C ASP A 290 9.14 -35.95 21.10
N ALA A 291 8.31 -34.96 21.46
CA ALA A 291 6.86 -35.10 21.46
C ALA A 291 6.30 -35.39 20.06
N GLU A 292 6.79 -34.72 19.01
CA GLU A 292 6.38 -35.03 17.62
C GLU A 292 6.90 -36.41 17.16
N LYS A 293 8.14 -36.79 17.53
CA LYS A 293 8.65 -38.14 17.26
C LYS A 293 7.80 -39.23 17.92
N ALA A 294 7.30 -38.98 19.14
CA ALA A 294 6.44 -39.93 19.84
C ALA A 294 5.12 -40.18 19.09
N LYS A 295 4.57 -39.16 18.40
CA LYS A 295 3.37 -39.33 17.55
C LYS A 295 3.60 -40.25 16.35
N LEU A 296 4.85 -40.39 15.88
CA LEU A 296 5.21 -41.35 14.83
C LEU A 296 5.22 -42.80 15.35
N GLN A 297 5.54 -43.00 16.64
CA GLN A 297 5.63 -44.33 17.25
C GLN A 297 4.27 -44.85 17.73
N HIS A 298 3.36 -43.93 18.05
CA HIS A 298 1.98 -44.22 18.41
C HIS A 298 1.05 -43.38 17.53
N PRO A 299 0.87 -43.75 16.23
CA PRO A 299 -0.07 -43.05 15.36
C PRO A 299 -1.45 -43.17 16.00
N THR A 300 -1.89 -42.09 16.62
CA THR A 300 -3.20 -42.05 17.26
C THR A 300 -4.20 -42.24 16.13
N GLU A 301 -5.05 -43.27 16.20
CA GLU A 301 -6.20 -43.43 15.31
C GLU A 301 -7.06 -42.17 15.44
N THR A 302 -6.76 -41.18 14.61
CA THR A 302 -7.48 -39.92 14.61
C THR A 302 -8.79 -40.23 13.92
N THR A 303 -9.80 -40.45 14.75
CA THR A 303 -11.19 -40.62 14.33
C THR A 303 -11.52 -39.51 13.34
N GLN A 304 -11.82 -39.90 12.10
CA GLN A 304 -12.50 -39.03 11.15
C GLN A 304 -13.89 -38.71 11.73
N SER A 305 -14.01 -37.63 12.49
CA SER A 305 -15.29 -36.94 12.66
C SER A 305 -15.45 -36.00 11.47
N ARG A 306 -16.45 -36.33 10.65
CA ARG A 306 -16.97 -35.52 9.53
C ARG A 306 -17.30 -34.09 9.94
#